data_AF-A0A267T5N8-F1
#
_entry.id   AF-A0A267T5N8-F1
#
_cell.length_a   1.000
_cell.length_b   1.000
_cell.length_c   1.000
_cell.angle_alpha   90.00
_cell.angle_beta   90.00
_cell.angle_gamma   90.00
#
_symmetry.space_group_name_H-M   'P 1'
#
loop_
_entity.id
_entity.type
_entity.pdbx_description
1 polymer ?
#
loop_
_entity_poly.entity_id
_entity_poly.type
_entity_poly.pdbx_seq_one_letter_code
_entity_poly.pdbx_strand_id
1 'polypeptide(L)'
;MKKLTFGIGLLALIIGLQSCDFSKRVDTTAAVKELKERQVKRINSAQITAQVDDWGKKITQDLNKSFVKNILDTRVIDSLQKTYRIGIEIGSPIKLQNPALGKKVNEILDAYQYNAENHLPQIDNIQMSEDQEHLYFTSPIVLENQLKSASKTQLQELLTKTKIDSLDFRKKGDLLGLWMIKFSKKDVIRLVDVKQLSKLNTKIEQ
;
A
#
# COMPACT_ATOMS: atom_id res chain seq x y z
N MET A 1 64.36 -41.22 -41.54
CA MET A 1 63.21 -41.42 -40.62
C MET A 1 63.00 -40.19 -39.71
N LYS A 2 62.68 -39.00 -40.24
CA LYS A 2 62.50 -37.77 -39.44
C LYS A 2 61.25 -36.95 -39.82
N LYS A 3 60.38 -37.46 -40.71
CA LYS A 3 59.16 -36.75 -41.16
C LYS A 3 57.89 -37.16 -40.41
N LEU A 4 57.95 -38.15 -39.53
CA LEU A 4 56.76 -38.72 -38.87
C LEU A 4 56.44 -38.10 -37.49
N THR A 5 57.39 -37.38 -36.89
CA THR A 5 57.23 -36.80 -35.54
C THR A 5 56.68 -35.37 -35.53
N PHE A 6 56.69 -34.66 -36.68
CA PHE A 6 56.18 -33.29 -36.77
C PHE A 6 54.65 -33.22 -36.93
N GLY A 7 54.01 -34.27 -37.44
CA GLY A 7 52.55 -34.32 -37.63
C GLY A 7 51.75 -34.54 -36.34
N ILE A 8 52.33 -35.20 -35.34
CA ILE A 8 51.64 -35.59 -34.10
C ILE A 8 51.49 -34.40 -33.14
N GLY A 9 52.46 -33.48 -33.11
CA GLY A 9 52.40 -32.28 -32.27
C GLY A 9 51.34 -31.27 -32.74
N LEU A 10 51.13 -31.13 -34.06
CA LEU A 10 50.13 -30.21 -34.61
C LEU A 10 48.70 -30.74 -34.45
N LEU A 11 48.51 -32.07 -34.51
CA LEU A 11 47.21 -32.71 -34.32
C LEU A 11 46.74 -32.64 -32.85
N ALA A 12 47.66 -32.73 -31.88
CA ALA A 12 47.35 -32.58 -30.46
C ALA A 12 46.92 -31.15 -30.08
N LEU A 13 47.47 -30.13 -30.76
CA LEU A 13 47.12 -28.73 -30.53
C LEU A 13 45.74 -28.36 -31.09
N ILE A 14 45.30 -29.01 -32.17
CA ILE A 14 43.99 -28.79 -32.80
C ILE A 14 42.85 -29.44 -31.99
N ILE A 15 43.12 -30.56 -31.30
CA ILE A 15 42.12 -31.24 -30.44
C ILE A 15 41.87 -30.47 -29.13
N GLY A 16 42.84 -29.68 -28.65
CA GLY A 16 42.70 -28.85 -27.45
C GLY A 16 41.72 -27.67 -27.58
N LEU A 17 41.45 -27.20 -28.81
CA LEU A 17 40.60 -26.03 -29.07
C LEU A 17 39.10 -26.36 -29.15
N GLN A 18 38.71 -27.64 -29.08
CA GLN A 18 37.31 -28.08 -29.14
C GLN A 18 36.65 -28.18 -27.75
N SER A 19 37.34 -27.75 -26.68
CA SER A 19 36.83 -27.86 -25.30
C SER A 19 36.10 -26.61 -24.78
N CYS A 20 35.91 -25.58 -25.59
CA CYS A 20 34.98 -24.49 -25.27
C CYS A 20 33.54 -24.92 -25.57
N ASP A 21 32.94 -25.62 -24.62
CA ASP A 21 31.52 -25.96 -24.63
C ASP A 21 30.66 -24.70 -24.38
N PHE A 22 30.35 -23.99 -25.47
CA PHE A 22 29.41 -22.85 -25.47
C PHE A 22 27.94 -23.31 -25.51
N SER A 23 27.64 -24.58 -25.22
CA SER A 23 26.27 -25.12 -25.24
C SER A 23 25.44 -24.70 -24.02
N LYS A 24 26.08 -24.22 -22.94
CA LYS A 24 25.37 -23.62 -21.80
C LYS A 24 24.97 -22.20 -22.14
N ARG A 25 23.76 -22.03 -22.69
CA ARG A 25 23.06 -20.74 -22.68
C ARG A 25 23.01 -20.26 -21.23
N VAL A 26 23.78 -19.22 -20.92
CA VAL A 26 23.70 -18.51 -19.64
C VAL A 26 22.25 -18.10 -19.45
N ASP A 27 21.61 -18.51 -18.35
CA ASP A 27 20.25 -18.12 -18.03
C ASP A 27 20.24 -16.62 -17.67
N THR A 28 20.19 -15.79 -18.70
CA THR A 28 20.09 -14.34 -18.59
C THR A 28 18.81 -13.92 -17.88
N THR A 29 17.81 -14.79 -17.78
CA THR A 29 16.55 -14.48 -17.08
C THR A 29 16.79 -14.36 -15.59
N ALA A 30 17.55 -15.31 -15.01
CA ALA A 30 17.93 -15.25 -13.60
C ALA A 30 18.80 -14.02 -13.30
N ALA A 31 19.79 -13.74 -14.16
CA ALA A 31 20.65 -12.57 -14.02
C ALA A 31 19.90 -11.24 -14.18
N VAL A 32 19.00 -11.11 -15.17
CA VAL A 32 18.17 -9.91 -15.36
C VAL A 32 17.19 -9.72 -14.20
N LYS A 33 16.64 -10.82 -13.65
CA LYS A 33 15.77 -10.76 -12.47
C LYS A 33 16.54 -10.21 -11.26
N GLU A 34 17.73 -10.74 -11.01
CA GLU A 34 18.60 -10.27 -9.92
C GLU A 34 19.01 -8.80 -10.10
N LEU A 35 19.36 -8.39 -11.33
CA LEU A 35 19.70 -6.99 -11.63
C LEU A 35 18.52 -6.04 -11.43
N LYS A 36 17.30 -6.45 -11.79
CA LYS A 36 16.08 -5.67 -11.53
C LYS A 36 15.77 -5.56 -10.04
N GLU A 37 16.01 -6.61 -9.27
CA GLU A 37 15.85 -6.61 -7.81
C GLU A 37 16.87 -5.70 -7.10
N ARG A 38 18.06 -5.52 -7.68
CA ARG A 38 19.14 -4.64 -7.17
C ARG A 38 19.12 -3.21 -7.72
N GLN A 39 18.19 -2.87 -8.60
CA GLN A 39 18.13 -1.53 -9.20
C GLN A 39 17.82 -0.47 -8.12
N VAL A 40 18.62 0.60 -8.08
CA VAL A 40 18.40 1.72 -7.15
C VAL A 40 17.07 2.40 -7.48
N LYS A 41 16.11 2.29 -6.55
CA LYS A 41 14.79 2.94 -6.66
C LYS A 41 14.93 4.41 -6.27
N ARG A 42 14.80 5.32 -7.23
CA ARG A 42 14.65 6.76 -6.95
C ARG A 42 13.17 7.11 -7.08
N ILE A 43 12.55 7.48 -5.96
CA ILE A 43 11.14 7.87 -5.90
C ILE A 43 11.03 9.28 -5.31
N ASN A 44 10.25 10.14 -5.97
CA ASN A 44 10.00 11.51 -5.54
C ASN A 44 8.74 11.59 -4.65
N SER A 45 8.53 12.76 -4.04
CA SER A 45 7.40 12.96 -3.12
C SER A 45 6.03 12.75 -3.78
N ALA A 46 5.85 13.17 -5.05
CA ALA A 46 4.59 13.00 -5.77
C ALA A 46 4.25 11.53 -6.01
N GLN A 47 5.25 10.71 -6.39
CA GLN A 47 5.10 9.27 -6.55
C GLN A 47 4.80 8.58 -5.22
N ILE A 48 5.41 9.01 -4.11
CA ILE A 48 5.09 8.48 -2.77
C ILE A 48 3.62 8.75 -2.45
N THR A 49 3.17 10.00 -2.61
CA THR A 49 1.77 10.39 -2.36
C THR A 49 0.81 9.61 -3.25
N ALA A 50 1.08 9.50 -4.55
CA ALA A 50 0.26 8.73 -5.48
C ALA A 50 0.21 7.23 -5.13
N GLN A 51 1.31 6.67 -4.64
CA GLN A 51 1.35 5.28 -4.20
C GLN A 51 0.52 5.07 -2.93
N VAL A 52 0.60 6.00 -1.97
CA VAL A 52 -0.21 6.01 -0.75
C VAL A 52 -1.69 6.16 -1.10
N ASP A 53 -2.04 6.99 -2.08
CA ASP A 53 -3.41 7.13 -2.59
C ASP A 53 -3.96 5.80 -3.13
N ASP A 54 -3.23 5.18 -4.06
CA ASP A 54 -3.65 3.93 -4.68
C ASP A 54 -3.77 2.80 -3.64
N TRP A 55 -2.83 2.70 -2.68
CA TRP A 55 -2.90 1.71 -1.61
C TRP A 55 -4.02 2.01 -0.62
N GLY A 56 -4.17 3.26 -0.19
CA GLY A 56 -5.21 3.69 0.74
C GLY A 56 -6.61 3.40 0.19
N LYS A 57 -6.86 3.76 -1.08
CA LYS A 57 -8.13 3.44 -1.76
C LYS A 57 -8.38 1.95 -1.86
N LYS A 58 -7.37 1.17 -2.25
CA LYS A 58 -7.52 -0.28 -2.34
C LYS A 58 -7.83 -0.92 -0.98
N ILE A 59 -7.10 -0.54 0.06
CA ILE A 59 -7.28 -1.05 1.42
C ILE A 59 -8.67 -0.71 1.94
N THR A 60 -9.09 0.55 1.83
CA THR A 60 -10.40 0.99 2.34
C THR A 60 -11.56 0.39 1.55
N GLN A 61 -11.42 0.20 0.23
CA GLN A 61 -12.38 -0.55 -0.58
C GLN A 61 -12.52 -2.00 -0.08
N ASP A 62 -11.41 -2.69 0.18
CA ASP A 62 -11.44 -4.06 0.69
C ASP A 62 -12.04 -4.15 2.10
N LEU A 63 -11.73 -3.20 2.97
CA LEU A 63 -12.31 -3.10 4.32
C LEU A 63 -13.83 -2.84 4.27
N ASN A 64 -14.28 -1.97 3.37
CA ASN A 64 -15.69 -1.58 3.27
C ASN A 64 -16.59 -2.66 2.66
N LYS A 65 -16.05 -3.59 1.84
CA LYS A 65 -16.82 -4.74 1.29
C LYS A 65 -17.51 -5.58 2.36
N SER A 66 -16.90 -5.70 3.54
CA SER A 66 -17.43 -6.45 4.67
C SER A 66 -17.20 -5.68 5.95
N PHE A 67 -17.57 -4.39 5.95
CA PHE A 67 -17.28 -3.41 7.00
C PHE A 67 -17.43 -3.95 8.43
N VAL A 68 -18.65 -4.36 8.82
CA VAL A 68 -18.92 -4.84 10.18
C VAL A 68 -18.09 -6.08 10.50
N LYS A 69 -18.02 -7.05 9.59
CA LYS A 69 -17.24 -8.28 9.80
C LYS A 69 -15.76 -7.96 10.01
N ASN A 70 -15.16 -7.12 9.18
CA ASN A 70 -13.73 -6.80 9.22
C ASN A 70 -13.33 -6.03 10.49
N ILE A 71 -14.28 -5.35 11.13
CA ILE A 71 -14.04 -4.67 12.41
C ILE A 71 -14.21 -5.60 13.60
N LEU A 72 -15.26 -6.44 13.59
CA LEU A 72 -15.49 -7.39 14.68
C LEU A 72 -14.41 -8.48 14.69
N ASP A 73 -13.98 -8.91 13.51
CA ASP A 73 -12.93 -9.88 13.25
C ASP A 73 -11.73 -9.21 12.57
N THR A 74 -10.71 -8.92 13.38
CA THR A 74 -9.54 -8.12 12.96
C THR A 74 -8.60 -8.84 12.02
N ARG A 75 -8.80 -10.13 11.71
CA ARG A 75 -7.87 -10.93 10.88
C ARG A 75 -7.54 -10.28 9.54
N VAL A 76 -8.53 -9.65 8.90
CA VAL A 76 -8.33 -8.94 7.62
C VAL A 76 -7.50 -7.68 7.84
N ILE A 77 -7.82 -6.90 8.87
CA ILE A 77 -7.06 -5.69 9.26
C ILE A 77 -5.61 -6.07 9.57
N ASP A 78 -5.40 -7.06 10.45
CA ASP A 78 -4.08 -7.54 10.86
C ASP A 78 -3.25 -8.03 9.66
N SER A 79 -3.90 -8.76 8.74
CA SER A 79 -3.25 -9.21 7.51
C SER A 79 -2.84 -8.02 6.63
N LEU A 80 -3.71 -7.02 6.44
CA LEU A 80 -3.40 -5.84 5.64
C LEU A 80 -2.28 -5.02 6.29
N GLN A 81 -2.35 -4.80 7.60
CA GLN A 81 -1.30 -4.13 8.37
C GLN A 81 0.06 -4.81 8.20
N LYS A 82 0.10 -6.15 8.24
CA LYS A 82 1.33 -6.92 8.03
C LYS A 82 1.82 -6.86 6.58
N THR A 83 0.92 -7.00 5.61
CA THR A 83 1.27 -7.00 4.18
C THR A 83 1.84 -5.66 3.72
N TYR A 84 1.22 -4.55 4.12
CA TYR A 84 1.62 -3.20 3.71
C TYR A 84 2.55 -2.51 4.73
N ARG A 85 2.76 -3.10 5.91
CA ARG A 85 3.53 -2.52 7.03
C ARG A 85 2.97 -1.16 7.47
N ILE A 86 1.68 -1.14 7.75
CA ILE A 86 0.90 0.07 8.06
C ILE A 86 0.18 -0.04 9.41
N GLY A 87 -0.20 1.12 9.95
CA GLY A 87 -1.23 1.21 10.99
C GLY A 87 -2.59 1.46 10.34
N ILE A 88 -3.63 0.78 10.80
CA ILE A 88 -5.02 1.04 10.39
C ILE A 88 -5.83 1.33 11.65
N GLU A 89 -6.49 2.47 11.67
CA GLU A 89 -7.35 2.91 12.75
C GLU A 89 -8.71 3.35 12.19
N ILE A 90 -9.75 3.21 13.00
CA ILE A 90 -11.08 3.73 12.72
C ILE A 90 -11.46 4.76 13.78
N GLY A 91 -11.88 5.94 13.32
CA GLY A 91 -12.29 7.05 14.16
C GLY A 91 -13.81 7.25 14.17
N SER A 92 -14.31 7.80 15.28
CA SER A 92 -15.67 8.32 15.38
C SER A 92 -15.84 9.55 14.49
N PRO A 93 -17.02 9.78 13.88
CA PRO A 93 -17.31 11.02 13.15
C PRO A 93 -17.19 12.31 13.99
N ILE A 94 -17.18 12.20 15.33
CA ILE A 94 -17.16 13.32 16.26
C ILE A 94 -15.87 13.27 17.08
N LYS A 95 -15.25 14.44 17.32
CA LYS A 95 -14.00 14.56 18.09
C LYS A 95 -12.87 13.70 17.52
N LEU A 96 -12.64 13.86 16.22
CA LEU A 96 -11.58 13.13 15.51
C LEU A 96 -10.18 13.55 15.97
N GLN A 97 -10.02 14.76 16.52
CA GLN A 97 -8.72 15.28 16.93
C GLN A 97 -8.00 14.36 17.92
N ASN A 98 -6.70 14.22 17.72
CA ASN A 98 -5.77 13.52 18.60
C ASN A 98 -4.46 14.32 18.71
N PRO A 99 -4.11 14.83 19.91
CA PRO A 99 -2.89 15.60 20.13
C PRO A 99 -1.60 14.89 19.67
N ALA A 100 -1.59 13.55 19.63
CA ALA A 100 -0.43 12.76 19.21
C ALA A 100 -0.16 12.82 17.68
N LEU A 101 -1.09 13.31 16.86
CA LEU A 101 -0.99 13.32 15.40
C LEU A 101 -0.36 14.61 14.82
N GLY A 102 -0.13 15.64 15.64
CA GLY A 102 0.39 16.94 15.21
C GLY A 102 -0.67 17.83 14.54
N LYS A 103 -0.34 19.10 14.32
CA LYS A 103 -1.31 20.14 13.91
C LYS A 103 -1.93 19.85 12.55
N LYS A 104 -1.11 19.52 11.55
CA LYS A 104 -1.57 19.32 10.16
C LYS A 104 -2.56 18.19 10.01
N VAL A 105 -2.33 17.06 10.69
CA VAL A 105 -3.27 15.93 10.64
C VAL A 105 -4.56 16.30 11.35
N ASN A 106 -4.49 16.99 12.49
CA ASN A 106 -5.68 17.46 13.20
C ASN A 106 -6.52 18.46 12.38
N GLU A 107 -5.90 19.35 11.60
CA GLU A 107 -6.63 20.26 10.69
C GLU A 107 -7.46 19.50 9.64
N ILE A 108 -6.94 18.38 9.13
CA ILE A 108 -7.70 17.51 8.21
C ILE A 108 -8.86 16.82 8.94
N LEU A 109 -8.63 16.34 10.16
CA LEU A 109 -9.66 15.72 10.99
C LEU A 109 -10.79 16.70 11.33
N ASP A 110 -10.46 17.97 11.59
CA ASP A 110 -11.44 19.05 11.77
C ASP A 110 -12.25 19.30 10.49
N ALA A 111 -11.61 19.27 9.33
CA ALA A 111 -12.29 19.45 8.05
C ALA A 111 -13.34 18.35 7.81
N TYR A 112 -13.05 17.08 8.15
CA TYR A 112 -14.04 16.01 8.07
C TYR A 112 -15.23 16.25 8.99
N GLN A 113 -14.98 16.67 10.24
CA GLN A 113 -16.04 16.97 11.18
C GLN A 113 -16.88 18.16 10.70
N TYR A 114 -16.25 19.24 10.28
CA TYR A 114 -16.92 20.41 9.69
C TYR A 114 -17.77 20.02 8.47
N ASN A 115 -17.24 19.20 7.56
CA ASN A 115 -17.98 18.74 6.39
C ASN A 115 -19.20 17.89 6.80
N ALA A 116 -19.09 17.08 7.84
CA ALA A 116 -20.21 16.26 8.32
C ALA A 116 -21.31 17.15 8.93
N GLU A 117 -20.94 18.14 9.74
CA GLU A 117 -21.87 19.09 10.37
C GLU A 117 -22.60 19.97 9.32
N ASN A 118 -21.89 20.33 8.25
CA ASN A 118 -22.41 21.22 7.20
C ASN A 118 -22.97 20.47 5.97
N HIS A 119 -23.07 19.14 6.04
CA HIS A 119 -23.57 18.28 4.94
C HIS A 119 -22.79 18.48 3.62
N LEU A 120 -21.49 18.72 3.72
CA LEU A 120 -20.59 18.88 2.58
C LEU A 120 -20.05 17.52 2.12
N PRO A 121 -19.64 17.39 0.84
CA PRO A 121 -19.03 16.17 0.33
C PRO A 121 -17.78 15.80 1.12
N GLN A 122 -17.69 14.51 1.48
CA GLN A 122 -16.52 13.93 2.13
C GLN A 122 -15.61 13.31 1.07
N ILE A 123 -14.32 13.63 1.10
CA ILE A 123 -13.33 13.13 0.15
C ILE A 123 -12.14 12.51 0.87
N ASP A 124 -11.41 11.64 0.19
CA ASP A 124 -10.15 11.09 0.71
C ASP A 124 -9.11 12.21 0.86
N ASN A 125 -8.21 12.08 1.82
CA ASN A 125 -7.10 13.02 2.01
C ASN A 125 -5.78 12.28 2.31
N ILE A 126 -4.66 12.89 1.93
CA ILE A 126 -3.32 12.44 2.29
C ILE A 126 -2.57 13.59 2.92
N GLN A 127 -2.17 13.40 4.18
CA GLN A 127 -1.42 14.39 4.93
C GLN A 127 -0.08 13.81 5.40
N MET A 128 1.00 14.50 5.08
CA MET A 128 2.32 14.21 5.64
C MET A 128 2.38 14.68 7.10
N SER A 129 3.01 13.89 7.96
CA SER A 129 3.36 14.29 9.32
C SER A 129 4.34 15.47 9.33
N GLU A 130 4.44 16.15 10.47
CA GLU A 130 5.35 17.29 10.64
C GLU A 130 6.82 16.88 10.49
N ASP A 131 7.19 15.69 10.97
CA ASP A 131 8.52 15.10 10.85
C ASP A 131 8.83 14.53 9.44
N GLN A 132 7.85 14.52 8.54
CA GLN A 132 7.93 13.97 7.17
C GLN A 132 8.31 12.48 7.09
N GLU A 133 8.19 11.73 8.19
CA GLU A 133 8.46 10.29 8.23
C GLU A 133 7.20 9.46 7.92
N HIS A 134 6.01 10.04 8.10
CA HIS A 134 4.74 9.35 7.96
C HIS A 134 3.77 10.08 7.02
N LEU A 135 2.97 9.29 6.30
CA LEU A 135 1.81 9.77 5.56
C LEU A 135 0.55 9.17 6.18
N TYR A 136 -0.46 10.00 6.39
CA TYR A 136 -1.77 9.61 6.86
C TYR A 136 -2.74 9.69 5.68
N PHE A 137 -3.26 8.54 5.27
CA PHE A 137 -4.38 8.48 4.34
C PHE A 137 -5.66 8.39 5.15
N THR A 138 -6.59 9.31 4.91
CA THR A 138 -7.90 9.33 5.58
C THR A 138 -9.01 9.13 4.55
N SER A 139 -9.98 8.27 4.86
CA SER A 139 -11.10 7.99 3.97
C SER A 139 -12.43 7.93 4.72
N PRO A 140 -13.44 8.71 4.29
CA PRO A 140 -14.72 8.76 4.96
C PRO A 140 -15.51 7.48 4.73
N ILE A 141 -16.19 7.03 5.78
CA ILE A 141 -17.09 5.89 5.74
C ILE A 141 -18.49 6.47 5.71
N VAL A 142 -19.15 6.49 4.56
CA VAL A 142 -20.50 7.04 4.42
C VAL A 142 -21.53 5.93 4.55
N LEU A 143 -22.57 6.15 5.35
CA LEU A 143 -23.64 5.18 5.58
C LEU A 143 -24.49 5.01 4.31
N GLU A 144 -24.32 3.90 3.63
CA GLU A 144 -25.03 3.51 2.42
C GLU A 144 -25.67 2.12 2.61
N ASN A 145 -24.82 1.11 2.77
CA ASN A 145 -25.19 -0.30 2.89
C ASN A 145 -24.38 -1.05 3.98
N GLN A 146 -23.44 -0.38 4.64
CA GLN A 146 -22.39 -0.96 5.48
C GLN A 146 -22.97 -1.70 6.68
N LEU A 147 -24.14 -1.30 7.15
CA LEU A 147 -24.82 -1.88 8.31
C LEU A 147 -26.00 -2.81 7.93
N LYS A 148 -26.35 -2.92 6.64
CA LYS A 148 -27.60 -3.58 6.21
C LYS A 148 -27.71 -5.06 6.60
N SER A 149 -26.59 -5.77 6.70
CA SER A 149 -26.54 -7.20 7.01
C SER A 149 -26.16 -7.49 8.47
N ALA A 150 -26.04 -6.47 9.32
CA ALA A 150 -25.59 -6.63 10.70
C ALA A 150 -26.77 -6.94 11.63
N SER A 151 -26.59 -7.90 12.53
CA SER A 151 -27.53 -8.15 13.63
C SER A 151 -27.44 -7.04 14.68
N LYS A 152 -28.48 -6.89 15.51
CA LYS A 152 -28.47 -5.97 16.66
C LYS A 152 -27.28 -6.20 17.59
N THR A 153 -26.90 -7.47 17.80
CA THR A 153 -25.74 -7.83 18.64
C THR A 153 -24.42 -7.38 18.01
N GLN A 154 -24.26 -7.55 16.68
CA GLN A 154 -23.08 -7.08 15.96
C GLN A 154 -22.95 -5.56 15.97
N LEU A 155 -24.06 -4.83 15.88
CA LEU A 155 -24.06 -3.38 15.98
C LEU A 155 -23.66 -2.91 17.38
N GLN A 156 -24.16 -3.56 18.43
CA GLN A 156 -23.74 -3.24 19.80
C GLN A 156 -22.24 -3.50 20.02
N GLU A 157 -21.73 -4.62 19.51
CA GLU A 157 -20.30 -4.93 19.58
C GLU A 157 -19.45 -3.93 18.79
N LEU A 158 -19.94 -3.51 17.61
CA LEU A 158 -19.29 -2.51 16.77
C LEU A 158 -19.12 -1.18 17.50
N LEU A 159 -20.18 -0.69 18.15
CA LEU A 159 -20.17 0.53 18.96
C LEU A 159 -19.10 0.44 20.07
N THR A 160 -19.04 -0.69 20.77
CA THR A 160 -18.06 -0.91 21.85
C THR A 160 -16.62 -0.92 21.33
N LYS A 161 -16.36 -1.52 20.15
CA LYS A 161 -15.00 -1.64 19.60
C LYS A 161 -14.48 -0.37 18.93
N THR A 162 -15.33 0.39 18.24
CA THR A 162 -14.89 1.45 17.30
C THR A 162 -15.04 2.86 17.83
N LYS A 163 -15.73 3.04 18.97
CA LYS A 163 -16.17 4.35 19.44
C LYS A 163 -17.03 5.12 18.43
N ILE A 164 -17.49 4.48 17.35
CA ILE A 164 -18.48 5.08 16.45
C ILE A 164 -19.71 5.35 17.29
N ASP A 165 -20.21 6.57 17.24
CA ASP A 165 -21.36 7.00 18.02
C ASP A 165 -22.62 7.09 17.16
N SER A 166 -23.76 7.11 17.85
CA SER A 166 -25.04 7.59 17.33
C SER A 166 -25.58 6.85 16.09
N LEU A 167 -25.28 5.55 15.95
CA LEU A 167 -25.76 4.73 14.83
C LEU A 167 -27.28 4.77 14.65
N ASP A 168 -28.03 4.93 15.75
CA ASP A 168 -29.50 4.88 15.76
C ASP A 168 -30.16 6.08 15.07
N PHE A 169 -29.44 7.20 14.91
CA PHE A 169 -29.97 8.44 14.34
C PHE A 169 -29.40 8.78 12.96
N ARG A 170 -28.43 8.00 12.46
CA ARG A 170 -27.79 8.27 11.17
C ARG A 170 -28.67 7.82 10.01
N LYS A 171 -28.72 8.66 8.99
CA LYS A 171 -29.42 8.42 7.73
C LYS A 171 -28.44 8.01 6.65
N LYS A 172 -29.00 7.47 5.57
CA LYS A 172 -28.24 7.20 4.36
C LYS A 172 -27.56 8.50 3.88
N GLY A 173 -26.25 8.45 3.65
CA GLY A 173 -25.43 9.60 3.27
C GLY A 173 -24.66 10.24 4.44
N ASP A 174 -24.96 9.88 5.69
CA ASP A 174 -24.25 10.43 6.84
C ASP A 174 -22.86 9.81 7.00
N LEU A 175 -21.90 10.59 7.50
CA LEU A 175 -20.59 10.09 7.89
C LEU A 175 -20.74 9.11 9.07
N LEU A 176 -20.39 7.84 8.86
CA LEU A 176 -20.42 6.77 9.84
C LEU A 176 -19.13 6.67 10.65
N GLY A 177 -17.99 6.99 10.03
CA GLY A 177 -16.69 6.95 10.65
C GLY A 177 -15.61 7.39 9.67
N LEU A 178 -14.36 7.35 10.12
CA LEU A 178 -13.20 7.70 9.31
C LEU A 178 -12.16 6.60 9.40
N TRP A 179 -11.76 6.04 8.25
CA TRP A 179 -10.55 5.22 8.20
C TRP A 179 -9.34 6.15 8.24
N MET A 180 -8.37 5.84 9.09
CA MET A 180 -7.07 6.48 9.12
C MET A 180 -5.99 5.41 8.95
N ILE A 181 -5.19 5.54 7.90
CA ILE A 181 -4.12 4.60 7.57
C ILE A 181 -2.79 5.34 7.67
N LYS A 182 -1.94 4.89 8.59
CA LYS A 182 -0.59 5.42 8.81
C LYS A 182 0.43 4.64 7.99
N PHE A 183 1.05 5.31 7.04
CA PHE A 183 2.14 4.79 6.22
C PHE A 183 3.49 5.32 6.72
N SER A 184 4.47 4.43 6.85
CA SER A 184 5.88 4.80 6.97
C SER A 184 6.42 5.13 5.58
N LYS A 185 6.96 6.35 5.39
CA LYS A 185 7.58 6.76 4.13
C LYS A 185 8.65 5.74 3.70
N LYS A 186 9.45 5.26 4.65
CA LYS A 186 10.51 4.26 4.41
C LYS A 186 9.94 2.93 3.90
N ASP A 187 8.83 2.45 4.45
CA ASP A 187 8.23 1.19 4.02
C ASP A 187 7.49 1.31 2.69
N VAL A 188 6.86 2.47 2.39
CA VAL A 188 6.30 2.73 1.06
C VAL A 188 7.39 2.64 -0.02
N ILE A 189 8.53 3.30 0.20
CA ILE A 189 9.68 3.25 -0.72
C ILE A 189 10.23 1.83 -0.86
N ARG A 190 10.23 1.05 0.22
CA ARG A 190 10.75 -0.33 0.21
C ARG A 190 9.84 -1.27 -0.57
N LEU A 191 8.53 -1.19 -0.32
CA LEU A 191 7.53 -2.15 -0.83
C LEU A 191 7.06 -1.83 -2.25
N VAL A 192 7.21 -0.60 -2.74
CA VAL A 192 6.82 -0.24 -4.11
C VAL A 192 7.65 -0.99 -5.16
N ASP A 193 6.98 -1.59 -6.15
CA ASP A 193 7.63 -2.27 -7.28
C ASP A 193 8.04 -1.26 -8.36
N VAL A 194 9.18 -1.50 -9.01
CA VAL A 194 9.67 -0.71 -10.16
C VAL A 194 8.63 -0.63 -11.29
N LYS A 195 7.85 -1.70 -11.50
CA LYS A 195 6.74 -1.68 -12.48
C LYS A 195 5.59 -0.77 -12.07
N GLN A 196 5.35 -0.60 -10.77
CA GLN A 196 4.35 0.34 -10.28
C GLN A 196 4.87 1.77 -10.40
N LEU A 197 6.16 2.01 -10.11
CA LEU A 197 6.79 3.32 -10.28
C LEU A 197 6.68 3.84 -11.72
N SER A 198 6.89 2.99 -12.73
CA SER A 198 6.76 3.42 -14.12
C SER A 198 5.32 3.81 -14.49
N LYS A 199 4.32 3.09 -13.98
CA LYS A 199 2.90 3.43 -14.16
C LYS A 199 2.54 4.75 -13.47
N LEU A 200 3.09 4.99 -12.28
CA LEU A 200 2.87 6.24 -11.55
C LEU A 200 3.43 7.45 -12.31
N ASN A 201 4.57 7.32 -12.98
CA ASN A 201 5.12 8.41 -13.81
C ASN A 201 4.14 8.84 -14.90
N THR A 202 3.62 7.88 -15.67
CA THR A 202 2.64 8.18 -16.72
C THR A 202 1.36 8.82 -16.16
N LYS A 203 0.94 8.46 -14.95
CA LYS A 203 -0.24 9.05 -14.28
C LYS A 203 0.00 10.47 -13.78
N ILE A 204 1.22 10.79 -13.34
CA ILE A 204 1.58 12.11 -12.80
C ILE A 204 1.85 13.13 -13.92
N GLU A 205 2.31 12.67 -15.08
CA GLU A 205 2.60 13.53 -16.25
C GLU A 205 1.35 13.91 -17.08
N GLN A 206 0.19 13.31 -16.79
CA GLN A 206 -1.10 13.59 -17.41
C GLN A 206 -1.91 14.59 -16.58
#